data_AF-A0A8S2RIW0-F1
#
_entry.id   AF-A0A8S2RIW0-F1
#
_cell.length_a   1.000
_cell.length_b   1.000
_cell.length_c   1.000
_cell.angle_alpha   90.00
_cell.angle_beta   90.00
_cell.angle_gamma   90.00
#
_symmetry.space_group_name_H-M   'P 1'
#
loop_
_entity.id
_entity.type
_entity.pdbx_description
1 polymer ?
#
loop_
_entity_poly.entity_id
_entity_poly.type
_entity_poly.pdbx_seq_one_letter_code
_entity_poly.pdbx_strand_id
1 'polypeptide(L)'
;MIVFASPGMLHAGYSLHLFKKWAPDEKNMIIIPGYCVANTVGSKLLLGQRRFLFDGKEIEAKMQVHYMSFSAHADAKGITQIIRQCQPSNVVLVHGEDLVM
;
A
#
# COMPACT_ATOMS: atom_id res chain seq x y z
N MET A 1 -4.47 16.16 -14.39
CA MET A 1 -5.35 16.24 -13.19
C MET A 1 -4.76 15.33 -12.12
N ILE A 2 -4.75 15.75 -10.86
CA ILE A 2 -4.28 14.94 -9.72
C ILE A 2 -5.46 14.74 -8.78
N VAL A 3 -5.69 13.51 -8.34
CA VAL A 3 -6.79 13.16 -7.43
C VAL A 3 -6.24 12.37 -6.25
N PHE A 4 -6.57 12.81 -5.05
CA PHE A 4 -6.38 12.05 -3.82
C PHE A 4 -7.68 11.30 -3.53
N ALA A 5 -7.59 9.99 -3.33
CA ALA A 5 -8.75 9.15 -3.11
C ALA A 5 -8.51 8.15 -1.98
N SER A 6 -9.57 7.85 -1.23
CA SER A 6 -9.59 6.85 -0.18
C SER A 6 -10.53 5.69 -0.55
N PRO A 7 -10.36 4.51 0.06
CA PRO A 7 -9.26 4.08 0.95
C PRO A 7 -7.95 3.77 0.21
N GLY A 8 -6.81 3.88 0.90
CA GLY A 8 -5.47 3.84 0.30
C GLY A 8 -5.04 2.50 -0.32
N MET A 9 -5.67 1.39 0.06
CA MET A 9 -5.30 0.04 -0.43
C MET A 9 -6.13 -0.43 -1.63
N LEU A 10 -6.98 0.45 -2.21
CA LEU A 10 -7.81 0.16 -3.38
C LEU A 10 -8.78 -1.02 -3.20
N HIS A 11 -9.16 -1.37 -1.98
CA HIS A 11 -10.01 -2.53 -1.72
C HIS A 11 -11.51 -2.23 -1.87
N ALA A 12 -11.92 -0.96 -1.78
CA ALA A 12 -13.31 -0.52 -1.85
C ALA A 12 -13.39 0.97 -2.21
N GLY A 13 -14.60 1.53 -2.20
CA GLY A 13 -14.83 2.97 -2.22
C GLY A 13 -14.39 3.69 -3.51
N TYR A 14 -14.13 4.99 -3.37
CA TYR A 14 -13.89 5.86 -4.52
C TYR A 14 -12.53 5.63 -5.17
N SER A 15 -11.50 5.28 -4.40
CA SER A 15 -10.18 4.94 -4.93
C SER A 15 -10.25 3.73 -5.87
N LEU A 16 -11.00 2.69 -5.51
CA LEU A 16 -11.22 1.53 -6.37
C LEU A 16 -12.06 1.90 -7.61
N HIS A 17 -13.09 2.74 -7.47
CA HIS A 17 -13.89 3.20 -8.61
C HIS A 17 -13.06 3.95 -9.65
N LEU A 18 -12.20 4.87 -9.19
CA LEU A 18 -11.26 5.58 -10.06
C LEU A 18 -10.26 4.63 -10.69
N PHE A 19 -9.69 3.70 -9.91
CA PHE A 19 -8.77 2.70 -10.43
C PHE A 19 -9.40 1.88 -11.57
N LYS A 20 -10.63 1.36 -11.39
CA LYS A 20 -11.35 0.63 -12.46
C LYS A 20 -11.46 1.43 -13.76
N LYS A 21 -11.64 2.76 -13.68
CA LYS A 21 -11.76 3.63 -14.85
C LYS A 21 -10.43 4.01 -15.48
N TRP A 22 -9.40 4.25 -14.68
CA TRP A 22 -8.15 4.86 -15.13
C TRP A 22 -7.04 3.84 -15.40
N ALA A 23 -7.12 2.66 -14.79
CA ALA A 23 -6.14 1.59 -14.93
C ALA A 23 -5.85 1.17 -16.39
N PRO A 24 -6.83 1.13 -17.31
CA PRO A 24 -6.59 0.71 -18.71
C PRO A 24 -5.76 1.68 -19.56
N ASP A 25 -5.59 2.93 -19.14
CA ASP A 25 -4.86 3.95 -19.91
C ASP A 25 -3.42 4.07 -19.42
N GLU A 26 -2.47 3.81 -20.32
CA GLU A 26 -1.02 3.83 -20.08
C GLU A 26 -0.46 5.22 -19.76
N LYS A 27 -1.20 6.29 -20.11
CA LYS A 27 -0.82 7.67 -19.79
C LYS A 27 -1.09 8.01 -18.33
N ASN A 28 -1.88 7.19 -17.64
CA ASN A 28 -2.19 7.41 -16.23
C ASN A 28 -1.10 6.82 -15.32
N MET A 29 -1.08 7.32 -14.09
CA MET A 29 -0.19 6.86 -13.03
C MET A 29 -0.96 6.76 -11.72
N ILE A 30 -0.63 5.73 -10.94
CA ILE A 30 -1.07 5.58 -9.56
C ILE A 30 0.15 5.53 -8.64
N ILE A 31 0.08 6.33 -7.56
CA ILE A 31 1.06 6.32 -6.49
C ILE A 31 0.39 5.67 -5.28
N ILE A 32 1.00 4.60 -4.76
CA ILE A 32 0.59 3.93 -3.53
C ILE A 32 1.48 4.47 -2.40
N PRO A 33 0.93 5.31 -1.49
CA PRO A 33 1.71 6.09 -0.55
C PRO A 33 2.16 5.33 0.71
N GLY A 34 1.82 4.05 0.83
CA GLY A 34 2.10 3.28 2.03
C GLY A 34 1.72 1.82 1.93
N TYR A 35 1.87 1.13 3.05
CA TYR A 35 1.65 -0.31 3.15
C TYR A 35 0.24 -0.73 2.71
N CYS A 36 0.17 -1.84 1.98
CA CYS A 36 -1.07 -2.49 1.59
C CYS A 36 -1.12 -3.89 2.20
N VAL A 37 -2.16 -4.16 2.97
CA VAL A 37 -2.41 -5.49 3.53
C VAL A 37 -2.49 -6.52 2.40
N ALA A 38 -1.97 -7.72 2.65
CA ALA A 38 -2.03 -8.84 1.73
C ALA A 38 -3.45 -9.05 1.15
N ASN A 39 -3.51 -9.52 -0.09
CA ASN A 39 -4.74 -9.78 -0.85
C ASN A 39 -5.59 -8.55 -1.24
N THR A 40 -5.25 -7.34 -0.81
CA THR A 40 -5.86 -6.12 -1.36
C THR A 40 -5.48 -5.90 -2.82
N VAL A 41 -6.29 -5.12 -3.55
CA VAL A 41 -5.97 -4.73 -4.94
C VAL A 41 -4.63 -3.99 -4.99
N GLY A 42 -4.38 -3.07 -4.05
CA GLY A 42 -3.11 -2.36 -3.94
C GLY A 42 -1.92 -3.30 -3.76
N SER A 43 -2.00 -4.26 -2.83
CA SER A 43 -0.94 -5.25 -2.61
C SER A 43 -0.66 -6.09 -3.87
N LYS A 44 -1.72 -6.59 -4.53
CA LYS A 44 -1.60 -7.34 -5.80
C LYS A 44 -0.96 -6.52 -6.90
N LEU A 45 -1.33 -5.24 -7.01
CA LEU A 45 -0.77 -4.32 -8.01
C LEU A 45 0.72 -4.05 -7.79
N LEU A 46 1.14 -3.93 -6.53
CA LEU A 46 2.55 -3.79 -6.13
C LEU A 46 3.35 -5.08 -6.41
N LEU A 47 2.74 -6.25 -6.22
CA LEU A 47 3.33 -7.56 -6.56
C LEU A 47 3.38 -7.83 -8.08
N GLY A 48 2.95 -6.88 -8.91
CA GLY A 48 3.05 -6.96 -10.37
C GLY A 48 1.81 -7.55 -11.05
N GLN A 49 0.73 -7.87 -10.31
CA GLN A 49 -0.53 -8.27 -10.95
C GLN A 49 -1.08 -7.10 -11.76
N ARG A 50 -1.31 -7.32 -13.05
CA ARG A 50 -1.89 -6.31 -13.96
C ARG A 50 -3.32 -6.60 -14.36
N ARG A 51 -3.79 -7.84 -14.27
CA ARG A 51 -5.17 -8.20 -14.66
C ARG A 51 -6.02 -8.45 -13.43
N PHE A 52 -7.19 -7.82 -13.38
CA PHE A 52 -8.12 -7.88 -12.26
C PHE A 52 -9.53 -8.16 -12.76
N LEU A 53 -10.25 -9.04 -12.06
CA LEU A 53 -11.66 -9.30 -12.32
C LEU A 53 -12.51 -8.50 -11.35
N PHE A 54 -13.33 -7.61 -11.87
CA PHE A 54 -14.27 -6.81 -11.09
C PHE A 54 -15.67 -6.95 -11.67
N ASP A 55 -16.64 -7.38 -10.86
CA ASP A 55 -18.06 -7.46 -11.26
C ASP A 55 -18.27 -8.22 -12.59
N GLY A 56 -17.48 -9.29 -12.80
CA GLY A 56 -17.50 -10.10 -14.02
C GLY A 56 -16.77 -9.49 -15.23
N LYS A 57 -16.13 -8.33 -15.08
CA LYS A 57 -15.34 -7.65 -16.11
C LYS A 57 -13.86 -7.71 -15.79
N GLU A 58 -13.07 -8.15 -16.77
CA GLU A 58 -11.61 -8.12 -16.67
C GLU A 58 -11.09 -6.72 -17.03
N ILE A 59 -10.24 -6.19 -16.16
CA ILE A 59 -9.59 -4.90 -16.33
C ILE A 59 -8.08 -5.14 -16.29
N GLU A 60 -7.39 -4.69 -17.33
CA GLU A 60 -5.93 -4.68 -17.40
C GLU A 60 -5.40 -3.31 -16.96
N ALA A 61 -4.55 -3.29 -15.94
CA ALA A 61 -3.85 -2.13 -15.45
C ALA A 61 -2.61 -1.85 -16.30
N LYS A 62 -2.76 -0.98 -17.30
CA LYS A 62 -1.67 -0.49 -18.16
C LYS A 62 -1.00 0.77 -17.60
N MET A 63 -1.67 1.44 -16.66
CA MET A 63 -1.16 2.63 -15.99
C MET A 63 0.16 2.35 -15.25
N GLN A 64 0.97 3.39 -15.08
CA GLN A 64 2.22 3.31 -14.31
C GLN A 64 1.91 3.16 -12.82
N VAL A 65 2.64 2.28 -12.13
CA VAL A 65 2.43 2.00 -10.70
C VAL A 65 3.71 2.34 -9.95
N HIS A 66 3.61 3.31 -9.04
CA HIS A 66 4.72 3.71 -8.18
C HIS A 66 4.37 3.47 -6.72
N TYR A 67 5.31 2.88 -5.98
CA TYR A 67 5.28 2.81 -4.53
C TYR A 67 6.14 3.92 -3.95
N MET A 68 5.59 4.69 -3.02
CA MET A 68 6.34 5.70 -2.28
C MET A 68 5.89 5.66 -0.83
N SER A 69 6.73 5.14 0.06
CA SER A 69 6.37 5.05 1.47
C SER A 69 6.48 6.42 2.14
N PHE A 70 5.34 7.01 2.47
CA PHE A 70 5.22 8.17 3.37
C PHE A 70 4.87 7.74 4.80
N SER A 71 5.24 6.52 5.17
CA SER A 71 4.92 5.95 6.48
C SER A 71 5.37 6.88 7.61
N ALA A 72 4.43 7.21 8.50
CA ALA A 72 4.73 7.93 9.74
C ALA A 72 5.24 6.99 10.85
N HIS A 73 5.40 5.68 10.57
CA HIS A 73 5.96 4.74 11.53
C HIS A 73 7.46 4.99 11.72
N ALA A 74 7.92 4.86 12.96
CA ALA A 74 9.33 4.90 13.27
C ALA A 74 10.07 3.79 12.52
N ASP A 75 11.20 4.13 11.92
CA ASP A 75 12.08 3.15 11.31
C ASP A 75 12.86 2.37 12.37
N ALA A 76 13.61 1.36 11.94
CA ALA A 76 14.43 0.54 12.84
C ALA A 76 15.40 1.38 13.68
N LYS A 77 15.92 2.48 13.13
CA LYS A 77 16.82 3.39 13.85
C LYS A 77 16.07 4.13 14.97
N GLY A 78 14.90 4.69 14.68
CA GLY A 78 14.06 5.37 15.65
C GLY A 78 13.63 4.45 16.79
N ILE A 79 13.19 3.23 16.47
CA ILE A 79 12.82 2.23 17.49
C ILE A 79 14.04 1.87 18.38
N THR A 80 15.18 1.56 17.76
CA THR A 80 16.41 1.22 18.50
C THR A 80 16.89 2.38 19.38
N GLN A 81 16.76 3.61 18.90
CA GLN A 81 17.13 4.81 19.65
C GLN A 81 16.27 4.98 20.91
N ILE A 82 14.96 4.79 20.81
CA ILE A 82 14.05 4.87 21.95
C ILE A 82 14.40 3.80 23.00
N ILE A 83 14.63 2.55 22.58
CA ILE A 83 15.01 1.47 23.50
C ILE A 83 16.32 1.80 24.23
N ARG A 84 17.32 2.33 23.51
CA ARG A 84 18.60 2.74 24.11
C ARG A 84 18.46 3.89 25.10
N GLN A 85 17.56 4.85 24.84
CA GLN A 85 17.33 5.99 25.73
C GLN A 85 16.57 5.60 26.99
N CYS A 86 15.57 4.71 26.88
CA CYS A 86 14.74 4.30 28.01
C CYS A 86 15.38 3.21 28.87
N GLN A 87 16.32 2.43 28.33
CA GLN A 87 16.96 1.28 29.00
C GLN A 87 15.97 0.37 29.76
N PRO A 88 14.87 -0.08 29.11
CA PRO A 88 13.86 -0.89 29.79
C PRO A 88 14.41 -2.27 30.16
N SER A 89 13.94 -2.84 31.28
CA SER A 89 14.32 -4.20 31.68
C SER A 89 13.75 -5.29 30.78
N ASN A 90 12.59 -5.04 30.14
CA ASN A 90 11.92 -5.97 29.25
C ASN A 90 11.29 -5.19 28.07
N VAL A 91 11.26 -5.80 26.88
CA VAL A 91 10.61 -5.26 25.68
C VAL A 91 9.70 -6.34 25.10
N VAL A 92 8.46 -5.96 24.75
CA VAL A 92 7.51 -6.83 24.05
C VAL A 92 7.17 -6.18 22.73
N LEU A 93 7.40 -6.89 21.63
CA LEU A 93 7.09 -6.42 20.28
C LEU A 93 5.64 -6.82 19.94
N VAL A 94 4.87 -5.88 19.41
CA VAL A 94 3.47 -6.07 19.00
C VAL A 94 3.22 -5.38 17.65
N HIS A 95 2.12 -5.72 16.96
CA HIS A 95 1.72 -5.11 15.68
C HIS A 95 2.78 -5.14 14.56
N GLY A 96 3.51 -6.25 14.43
CA GLY A 96 4.41 -6.52 13.30
C GLY A 96 3.92 -7.70 12.48
N GLU A 97 4.46 -7.85 11.28
CA GLU A 97 4.25 -9.06 10.48
C GLU A 97 5.12 -10.20 11.03
N ASP A 98 4.56 -11.41 11.11
CA ASP A 98 5.24 -12.60 11.65
C ASP A 98 6.59 -12.91 10.98
N LEU A 99 6.74 -12.55 9.70
CA LEU A 99 7.97 -12.81 8.95
C LEU A 99 9.06 -11.76 9.20
N VAL A 100 8.70 -10.63 9.80
CA VAL A 100 9.57 -9.47 10.03
C VAL A 100 9.95 -9.32 11.50
N MET A 101 9.09 -9.79 12.40
CA MET A 101 9.40 -9.99 13.83
C MET A 101 10.32 -11.19 14.06
#